data_AF-A0A3E0N5F5-F1
#
_entry.id   AF-A0A3E0N5F5-F1
#
_cell.length_a   1.000
_cell.length_b   1.000
_cell.length_c   1.000
_cell.angle_alpha   90.00
_cell.angle_beta   90.00
_cell.angle_gamma   90.00
#
_symmetry.space_group_name_H-M   'P 1'
#
loop_
_entity.id
_entity.type
_entity.pdbx_description
1 polymer ?
#
loop_
_entity_poly.entity_id
_entity_poly.type
_entity_poly.pdbx_seq_one_letter_code
_entity_poly.pdbx_strand_id
1 'polypeptide(L)' 'MSTTLSNLNELAQLADRVAMALAGNPYLRARSVDFETEDGHVKLHGKVHTYFQKQMAQELLRGVRGVKSIENQIDVQWAK' A
#
# COMPACT_ATOMS: atom_id res chain seq x y z
N MET A 1 10.87 -30.61 -8.70
CA MET A 1 10.16 -29.50 -9.38
C MET A 1 9.10 -28.94 -8.42
N SER A 2 9.53 -28.21 -7.39
CA SER A 2 8.64 -27.71 -6.34
C SER A 2 9.08 -26.31 -5.93
N THR A 3 8.80 -25.30 -6.77
CA THR A 3 9.22 -23.91 -6.47
C THR A 3 8.12 -22.90 -6.76
N THR A 4 6.85 -23.29 -6.69
CA THR A 4 5.72 -22.37 -6.93
C THR A 4 4.80 -22.16 -5.73
N LEU A 5 4.84 -23.00 -4.68
CA LEU A 5 3.93 -22.84 -3.53
C LEU A 5 4.39 -21.83 -2.47
N SER A 6 5.70 -21.53 -2.38
CA SER A 6 6.20 -20.59 -1.37
C SER A 6 5.83 -19.14 -1.68
N ASN A 7 5.71 -18.77 -2.95
CA ASN A 7 5.52 -17.38 -3.36
C ASN A 7 4.11 -16.83 -3.03
N LEU A 8 3.07 -17.68 -3.07
CA LEU A 8 1.69 -17.26 -2.81
C LEU A 8 1.48 -16.83 -1.34
N ASN A 9 2.24 -17.41 -0.41
CA ASN A 9 2.09 -17.12 1.01
C ASN A 9 2.85 -15.84 1.43
N GLU A 10 3.99 -15.54 0.79
CA GLU A 10 4.76 -14.33 1.09
C GLU A 10 4.08 -13.06 0.56
N LEU A 11 3.45 -13.15 -0.62
CA LEU A 11 2.64 -12.07 -1.19
C LEU A 11 1.42 -11.78 -0.29
N ALA A 12 0.72 -12.82 0.17
CA ALA A 12 -0.39 -12.67 1.10
C ALA A 12 0.02 -12.00 2.42
N GLN A 13 1.17 -12.40 2.98
CA GLN A 13 1.68 -11.82 4.23
C GLN A 13 2.09 -10.34 4.09
N LEU A 14 2.66 -9.93 2.96
CA LEU A 14 2.97 -8.52 2.72
C LEU A 14 1.70 -7.70 2.52
N ALA A 15 0.77 -8.20 1.70
CA ALA A 15 -0.51 -7.57 1.45
C ALA A 15 -1.31 -7.36 2.75
N ASP A 16 -1.35 -8.36 3.64
CA ASP A 16 -2.02 -8.25 4.94
C ASP A 16 -1.39 -7.17 5.82
N ARG A 17 -0.05 -7.09 5.89
CA ARG A 17 0.62 -6.05 6.67
C ARG A 17 0.35 -4.65 6.12
N VAL A 18 0.36 -4.51 4.80
CA VAL A 18 0.01 -3.26 4.11
C VAL A 18 -1.44 -2.87 4.39
N ALA A 19 -2.38 -3.81 4.26
CA ALA A 19 -3.79 -3.61 4.56
C ALA A 19 -4.02 -3.18 6.01
N MET A 20 -3.38 -3.84 6.97
CA MET A 20 -3.46 -3.49 8.39
C MET A 20 -2.91 -2.11 8.68
N ALA A 21 -1.77 -1.75 8.08
CA ALA A 21 -1.20 -0.42 8.24
C ALA A 21 -2.16 0.66 7.74
N LEU A 22 -2.69 0.50 6.52
CA LEU A 22 -3.62 1.45 5.91
C LEU A 22 -4.94 1.54 6.68
N ALA A 23 -5.51 0.41 7.09
CA ALA A 23 -6.73 0.36 7.90
C ALA A 23 -6.57 1.03 9.28
N GLY A 24 -5.36 0.99 9.84
CA GLY A 24 -5.02 1.66 11.10
C GLY A 24 -4.95 3.18 11.00
N ASN A 25 -4.91 3.76 9.79
CA ASN A 25 -4.80 5.20 9.61
C ASN A 25 -6.17 5.84 9.26
N PRO A 26 -6.77 6.65 10.16
CA PRO A 26 -8.08 7.24 9.92
C PRO A 26 -8.11 8.23 8.75
N TYR A 27 -6.96 8.76 8.32
CA TYR A 27 -6.84 9.66 7.17
C TYR A 27 -6.75 8.92 5.83
N LEU A 28 -6.46 7.62 5.84
CA LEU A 28 -6.25 6.77 4.67
C LEU A 28 -7.26 5.63 4.64
N ARG A 29 -8.54 5.96 4.88
CA ARG A 29 -9.61 4.95 4.83
C ARG A 29 -9.47 4.16 3.53
N ALA A 30 -9.35 2.84 3.66
CA ALA A 30 -9.08 1.88 2.57
C ALA A 30 -10.09 1.94 1.40
N ARG A 31 -11.19 2.69 1.53
CA ARG A 31 -12.18 2.88 0.48
C ARG A 31 -11.78 3.89 -0.60
N SER A 32 -10.70 4.64 -0.38
CA SER A 32 -10.22 5.71 -1.28
C SER A 32 -8.83 5.42 -1.86
N VAL A 33 -8.10 4.47 -1.26
CA VAL A 33 -6.74 4.09 -1.63
C VAL A 33 -6.69 2.57 -1.71
N ASP A 34 -6.42 2.09 -2.91
CA ASP A 34 -6.18 0.70 -3.24
C ASP A 34 -4.67 0.45 -3.37
N PHE A 35 -4.26 -0.80 -3.30
CA PHE A 35 -2.86 -1.17 -3.38
C PHE A 35 -2.65 -2.54 -4.04
N GLU A 36 -1.49 -2.70 -4.65
CA GLU A 36 -1.00 -3.96 -5.20
C GLU A 36 0.39 -4.26 -4.62
N THR A 37 0.66 -5.52 -4.31
CA THR A 37 1.97 -5.94 -3.79
C THR A 37 2.54 -7.07 -4.65
N GLU A 38 3.79 -6.92 -5.10
CA GLU A 38 4.48 -7.91 -5.92
C GLU A 38 5.97 -7.97 -5.52
N ASP A 39 6.44 -9.10 -5.00
CA ASP A 39 7.85 -9.36 -4.64
C ASP A 39 8.55 -8.29 -3.75
N GLY A 40 7.77 -7.60 -2.92
CA GLY A 40 8.24 -6.51 -2.05
C GLY A 40 8.09 -5.11 -2.66
N HIS A 41 7.58 -5.00 -3.89
CA HIS A 41 7.16 -3.75 -4.50
C HIS A 41 5.70 -3.50 -4.14
N VAL A 42 5.39 -2.29 -3.67
CA VAL A 42 4.02 -1.89 -3.36
C VAL A 42 3.62 -0.73 -4.26
N LYS A 43 2.53 -0.90 -5.00
CA LYS A 43 1.92 0.17 -5.79
C LYS A 43 0.68 0.66 -5.06
N LEU A 44 0.62 1.97 -4.83
CA LEU A 44 -0.53 2.65 -4.25
C LEU A 44 -1.27 3.38 -5.36
N HIS A 45 -2.59 3.20 -5.43
CA HIS A 45 -3.45 3.93 -6.36
C HIS A 45 -4.74 4.35 -5.68
N GLY A 46 -5.46 5.30 -6.29
CA GLY A 46 -6.71 5.84 -5.73
C GLY A 46 -6.72 7.35 -5.71
N LYS A 47 -7.65 7.92 -4.96
CA LYS A 47 -7.91 9.36 -4.93
C LYS A 47 -7.94 9.87 -3.50
N VAL A 48 -7.16 10.90 -3.21
CA VAL A 48 -7.13 11.59 -1.91
C VAL A 48 -7.42 13.07 -2.08
N HIS A 49 -7.81 13.73 -0.99
CA HIS A 49 -8.16 15.14 -1.03
C HIS A 49 -6.97 16.07 -0.78
N THR A 50 -5.88 15.53 -0.23
CA THR A 50 -4.71 16.34 0.16
C THR A 50 -3.40 15.64 -0.20
N TYR A 51 -2.38 16.43 -0.54
CA TYR A 51 -1.01 15.93 -0.67
C TYR A 51 -0.50 15.28 0.61
N PHE A 52 -0.96 15.76 1.78
CA PHE A 52 -0.63 15.17 3.06
C PHE A 52 -1.04 13.69 3.13
N GLN A 53 -2.26 13.35 2.71
CA GLN A 53 -2.71 11.95 2.65
C GLN A 53 -1.84 11.13 1.68
N LYS A 54 -1.56 11.66 0.49
CA LYS A 54 -0.68 10.99 -0.48
C LYS A 54 0.69 10.66 0.12
N GLN A 55 1.30 11.63 0.81
CA GLN A 55 2.61 11.46 1.41
C GLN A 55 2.56 10.54 2.65
N MET A 56 1.51 10.66 3.47
CA MET A 56 1.27 9.81 4.63
C MET A 56 1.16 8.33 4.24
N ALA A 57 0.48 8.02 3.14
CA ALA A 57 0.35 6.64 2.67
C ALA A 57 1.72 6.04 2.35
N GLN A 58 2.58 6.80 1.67
CA GLN A 58 3.93 6.36 1.36
C GLN A 58 4.79 6.17 2.62
N GLU A 59 4.79 7.13 3.53
CA GLU A 59 5.58 7.04 4.76
C GLU A 59 5.13 5.90 5.67
N LEU A 60 3.82 5.67 5.76
CA LEU A 60 3.25 4.54 6.49
C LEU A 60 3.77 3.20 5.96
N LEU A 61 3.83 3.04 4.63
CA LEU A 61 4.31 1.81 4.01
C LEU A 61 5.84 1.63 4.09
N ARG A 62 6.62 2.71 4.20
CA ARG A 62 8.08 2.61 4.41
C ARG A 62 8.44 1.87 5.69
N GLY A 63 7.58 1.93 6.70
CA GLY A 63 7.75 1.20 7.97
C GLY A 63 7.38 -0.28 7.90
N VAL A 64 6.73 -0.74 6.82
CA VAL A 64 6.24 -2.12 6.71
C VAL A 64 7.37 -3.07 6.32
N ARG A 65 7.58 -4.09 7.15
CA ARG A 65 8.58 -5.13 6.89
C ARG A 65 8.27 -5.89 5.60
N GLY A 66 9.27 -5.98 4.71
CA GLY A 66 9.16 -6.64 3.41
C GLY A 66 8.92 -5.68 2.24
N VAL A 67 8.67 -4.39 2.51
CA VAL A 67 8.61 -3.37 1.46
C VAL A 67 10.03 -3.01 1.04
N LYS A 68 10.33 -3.18 -0.25
CA LYS A 68 11.58 -2.80 -0.91
C LYS A 68 11.45 -1.51 -1.70
N SER A 69 10.30 -1.31 -2.34
CA SER A 69 10.01 -0.12 -3.15
C SER A 69 8.53 0.23 -3.05
N ILE A 70 8.23 1.52 -3.16
CA ILE A 70 6.87 2.05 -3.10
C ILE A 70 6.67 2.95 -4.31
N GLU A 71 5.67 2.61 -5.12
CA GLU A 71 5.22 3.43 -6.23
C GLU A 71 3.90 4.12 -5.84
N ASN A 72 3.94 5.44 -5.69
CA ASN A 72 2.80 6.21 -5.22
C ASN A 72 2.07 6.89 -6.39
N GLN A 73 1.10 6.17 -6.95
CA GLN A 73 0.23 6.65 -8.04
C GLN A 73 -1.10 7.20 -7.53
N ILE A 74 -1.18 7.55 -6.24
CA ILE A 74 -2.37 8.22 -5.69
C ILE A 74 -2.55 9.58 -6.35
N ASP A 75 -3.76 9.85 -6.80
CA ASP A 75 -4.14 11.11 -7.41
C ASP A 75 -4.73 12.07 -6.36
N VAL A 76 -4.27 13.32 -6.35
CA VAL A 76 -4.74 14.32 -5.39
C VAL A 76 -5.83 15.15 -6.05
N GLN A 77 -7.07 14.87 -5.69
CA GLN A 77 -8.26 15.58 -6.16
C GLN A 77 -8.70 16.54 -5.06
N TRP A 78 -8.23 17.79 -5.17
CA TRP A 78 -8.71 18.87 -4.31
C TRP A 78 -10.21 19.06 -4.53
N ALA A 79 -11.01 18.72 -3.52
CA ALA A 79 -12.41 19.08 -3.51
C ALA A 79 -12.50 20.59 -3.19
N LYS A 80 -12.92 21.38 -4.18
CA LYS A 80 -13.14 22.82 -4.04
C LYS A 80 -14.35 23.12 -3.18
#